data_AF-A0A2G6FHM7-F1
#
_entry.id   AF-A0A2G6FHM7-F1
#
_cell.length_a   1.000
_cell.length_b   1.000
_cell.length_c   1.000
_cell.angle_alpha   90.00
_cell.angle_beta   90.00
_cell.angle_gamma   90.00
#
_symmetry.space_group_name_H-M   'P 1'
#
loop_
_entity.id
_entity.type
_entity.pdbx_description
1 polymer ?
#
loop_
_entity_poly.entity_id
_entity_poly.type
_entity_poly.pdbx_seq_one_letter_code
_entity_poly.pdbx_strand_id
1 'polypeptide(L)'
;MDLIRTVCRQYTHPCLPILLFFFLFICVPRPAHAGGIPPNPALVQKIGGTISINGELRTQMNGGEIRVRVLHENGVPFDPPAETTGLLISGCYVLYIPLYDAASQPGGAKPDEILGIEIREANTLLLVTEPAGGALVINQDSPATQIVNISALQGPGGTALYTGEELNENVARWDADKDGKVSLPDAIHALQVVAGIP
;
A
#
# COMPACT_ATOMS: atom_id res chain seq x y z
N MET A 1 59.51 7.52 -36.08
CA MET A 1 58.91 7.84 -37.39
C MET A 1 57.53 7.22 -37.37
N ASP A 2 56.39 7.88 -37.29
CA ASP A 2 55.97 9.28 -37.26
C ASP A 2 54.54 9.22 -36.65
N LEU A 3 54.17 10.00 -35.63
CA LEU A 3 53.84 11.43 -35.66
C LEU A 3 52.41 11.73 -36.21
N ILE A 4 51.50 12.05 -35.27
CA ILE A 4 50.43 13.08 -35.33
C ILE A 4 49.19 12.89 -36.26
N ARG A 5 48.00 12.97 -35.65
CA ARG A 5 46.89 13.95 -35.87
C ARG A 5 45.71 13.55 -34.95
N THR A 6 45.45 14.19 -33.81
CA THR A 6 44.91 15.56 -33.60
C THR A 6 43.61 15.84 -34.35
N VAL A 7 42.47 15.70 -33.67
CA VAL A 7 41.32 16.61 -33.83
C VAL A 7 40.74 16.90 -32.44
N CYS A 8 41.24 17.98 -31.84
CA CYS A 8 40.53 18.73 -30.81
C CYS A 8 39.34 19.41 -31.47
N ARG A 9 38.13 19.24 -30.94
CA ARG A 9 37.03 20.18 -31.21
C ARG A 9 36.67 20.86 -29.89
N GLN A 10 37.18 22.08 -29.76
CA GLN A 10 36.78 23.08 -28.80
C GLN A 10 35.28 23.37 -28.98
N TYR A 11 34.48 23.14 -27.94
CA TYR A 11 33.22 23.85 -27.75
C TYR A 11 33.43 24.91 -26.67
N THR A 12 33.73 26.12 -27.13
CA THR A 12 33.64 27.35 -26.34
C THR A 12 32.21 27.85 -26.42
N HIS A 13 31.45 27.76 -25.33
CA HIS A 13 30.28 28.61 -25.14
C HIS A 13 30.53 29.59 -23.98
N PRO A 14 30.39 30.90 -24.23
CA PRO A 14 30.57 31.94 -23.24
C PRO A 14 29.28 32.13 -22.43
N CYS A 15 29.46 32.64 -21.20
CA CYS A 15 28.50 33.47 -20.49
C CYS A 15 27.10 32.89 -20.24
N LEU A 16 26.89 32.30 -19.06
CA LEU A 16 25.64 32.52 -18.34
C LEU A 16 25.88 32.51 -16.81
N PRO A 17 26.18 33.67 -16.19
CA PRO A 17 26.21 33.78 -14.73
C PRO A 17 24.76 33.90 -14.23
N ILE A 18 23.97 32.82 -14.38
CA ILE A 18 22.59 32.71 -13.89
C ILE A 18 22.44 31.35 -13.15
N LEU A 19 23.53 30.84 -12.58
CA LEU A 19 23.55 29.56 -11.85
C LEU A 19 23.84 29.71 -10.35
N LEU A 20 23.90 30.95 -9.83
CA LEU A 20 24.26 31.22 -8.42
C LEU A 20 23.13 31.86 -7.60
N PHE A 21 21.94 32.05 -8.18
CA PHE A 21 20.78 32.64 -7.47
C PHE A 21 19.64 31.65 -7.18
N PHE A 22 19.75 30.39 -7.64
CA PHE A 22 18.76 29.34 -7.42
C PHE A 22 19.20 28.28 -6.39
N PHE A 23 20.23 28.57 -5.60
CA PHE A 23 20.70 27.69 -4.51
C PHE A 23 20.26 28.15 -3.12
N LEU A 24 19.45 29.23 -3.02
CA LEU A 24 19.07 29.88 -1.76
C LEU A 24 17.56 29.84 -1.44
N PHE A 25 16.84 28.91 -2.06
CA PHE A 25 15.46 28.53 -1.76
C PHE A 25 15.49 27.03 -2.05
N ILE A 26 15.28 26.07 -1.15
CA ILE A 26 14.21 26.00 -0.17
C ILE A 26 14.66 24.98 0.91
N CYS A 27 15.28 25.42 2.00
CA CYS A 27 15.26 24.64 3.25
C CYS A 27 13.85 24.77 3.83
N VAL A 28 12.84 24.16 3.20
CA VAL A 28 11.60 23.88 3.93
C VAL A 28 12.03 22.92 5.03
N PRO A 29 11.76 23.20 6.31
CA PRO A 29 11.80 22.13 7.30
C PRO A 29 10.87 21.05 6.76
N ARG A 30 11.43 19.91 6.32
CA ARG A 30 10.62 18.71 6.13
C ARG A 30 9.91 18.52 7.47
N PRO A 31 8.57 18.46 7.55
CA PRO A 31 7.92 18.02 8.77
C PRO A 31 8.65 16.75 9.18
N ALA A 32 9.29 16.83 10.35
CA ALA A 32 9.91 15.68 10.97
C ALA A 32 8.80 14.64 10.95
N HIS A 33 8.96 13.61 10.11
CA HIS A 33 8.10 12.45 10.22
C HIS A 33 8.32 12.03 11.66
N ALA A 34 7.29 12.19 12.49
CA ALA A 34 7.30 11.69 13.84
C ALA A 34 7.69 10.22 13.66
N GLY A 35 8.94 9.90 14.01
CA GLY A 35 9.38 8.52 14.06
C GLY A 35 8.49 7.91 15.11
N GLY A 36 7.43 7.24 14.66
CA GLY A 36 6.47 6.59 15.55
C GLY A 36 7.27 5.79 16.55
N ILE A 37 6.93 5.94 17.83
CA ILE A 37 7.52 5.11 18.88
C ILE A 37 7.29 3.66 18.43
N PRO A 38 8.32 2.82 18.30
CA PRO A 38 8.12 1.46 17.82
C PRO A 38 7.10 0.74 18.72
N PRO A 39 6.29 -0.17 18.17
CA PRO A 39 5.32 -0.93 18.94
C PRO A 39 5.96 -1.53 20.18
N ASN A 40 5.28 -1.43 21.32
CA ASN A 40 5.76 -2.07 22.54
C ASN A 40 5.74 -3.59 22.31
N PRO A 41 6.88 -4.30 22.31
CA PRO A 41 6.94 -5.70 21.92
C PRO A 41 6.16 -6.64 22.86
N ALA A 42 5.82 -6.19 24.07
CA ALA A 42 4.95 -6.94 24.99
C ALA A 42 3.45 -6.84 24.64
N LEU A 43 3.07 -5.89 23.78
CA LEU A 43 1.69 -5.53 23.45
C LEU A 43 1.50 -5.56 21.94
N VAL A 44 1.80 -6.72 21.33
CA VAL A 44 1.57 -6.98 19.91
C VAL A 44 0.84 -8.32 19.72
N GLN A 45 -0.13 -8.34 18.82
CA GLN A 45 -0.68 -9.58 18.28
C GLN A 45 0.15 -10.01 17.07
N LYS A 46 0.56 -11.28 17.06
CA LYS A 46 1.27 -11.87 15.92
C LYS A 46 0.28 -12.57 15.01
N ILE A 47 0.37 -12.26 13.73
CA ILE A 47 -0.41 -12.91 12.67
C ILE A 47 0.57 -13.38 11.62
N GLY A 48 0.36 -14.57 11.08
CA GLY A 48 1.17 -15.06 9.98
C GLY A 48 0.44 -16.11 9.18
N GLY A 49 1.03 -16.53 8.08
CA GLY A 49 0.45 -17.53 7.18
C GLY A 49 1.04 -17.40 5.80
N THR A 50 0.37 -17.93 4.79
CA THR A 50 0.82 -17.89 3.40
C THR A 50 0.05 -16.86 2.58
N ILE A 51 0.62 -16.40 1.46
CA ILE A 51 -0.07 -15.54 0.50
C ILE A 51 -0.16 -16.26 -0.84
N SER A 52 -1.36 -16.37 -1.40
CA SER A 52 -1.59 -16.86 -2.75
C SER A 52 -2.16 -15.75 -3.62
N ILE A 53 -1.58 -15.51 -4.80
CA ILE A 53 -2.07 -14.54 -5.78
C ILE A 53 -2.51 -15.30 -7.02
N ASN A 54 -3.76 -15.10 -7.47
CA ASN A 54 -4.34 -15.85 -8.59
C ASN A 54 -4.25 -17.38 -8.43
N GLY A 55 -4.32 -17.85 -7.17
CA GLY A 55 -4.18 -19.27 -6.82
C GLY A 55 -2.74 -19.79 -6.74
N GLU A 56 -1.73 -18.98 -7.04
CA GLU A 56 -0.32 -19.36 -6.93
C GLU A 56 0.28 -18.91 -5.60
N LEU A 57 0.89 -19.84 -4.86
CA LEU A 57 1.62 -19.52 -3.63
C LEU A 57 2.80 -18.58 -3.93
N ARG A 58 2.85 -17.48 -3.19
CA ARG A 58 3.96 -16.53 -3.22
C ARG A 58 5.00 -16.86 -2.15
N THR A 59 6.24 -16.77 -2.57
CA THR A 59 7.46 -16.97 -1.79
C THR A 59 8.39 -15.79 -2.04
N GLN A 60 9.46 -15.67 -1.26
CA GLN A 60 10.46 -14.64 -1.52
C GLN A 60 11.09 -14.73 -2.93
N MET A 61 11.11 -15.92 -3.56
CA MET A 61 11.73 -16.11 -4.87
C MET A 61 10.83 -15.70 -6.05
N ASN A 62 9.51 -15.82 -5.91
CA ASN A 62 8.54 -15.58 -7.00
C ASN A 62 7.54 -14.45 -6.69
N GLY A 63 7.53 -13.93 -5.46
CA GLY A 63 6.54 -12.95 -4.98
C GLY A 63 6.89 -11.50 -5.28
N GLY A 64 8.01 -11.19 -5.93
CA GLY A 64 8.41 -9.80 -6.16
C GLY A 64 8.39 -8.94 -4.89
N GLU A 65 8.07 -7.65 -5.04
CA GLU A 65 7.89 -6.73 -3.92
C GLU A 65 6.43 -6.76 -3.42
N ILE A 66 6.07 -7.83 -2.70
CA ILE A 66 4.80 -7.90 -1.99
C ILE A 66 4.90 -7.14 -0.66
N ARG A 67 3.95 -6.23 -0.44
CA ARG A 67 3.78 -5.50 0.82
C ARG A 67 2.41 -5.84 1.38
N VAL A 68 2.38 -6.26 2.64
CA VAL A 68 1.13 -6.50 3.39
C VAL A 68 1.02 -5.44 4.47
N ARG A 69 -0.14 -4.80 4.55
CA ARG A 69 -0.48 -3.84 5.60
C ARG A 69 -1.77 -4.26 6.26
N VAL A 70 -1.90 -3.88 7.53
CA VAL A 70 -3.15 -4.00 8.28
C VAL A 70 -3.55 -2.61 8.72
N LEU A 71 -4.84 -2.32 8.58
CA LEU A 71 -5.45 -1.04 8.89
C LEU A 71 -6.63 -1.28 9.83
N HIS A 72 -7.06 -0.23 10.54
CA HIS A 72 -8.39 -0.23 11.16
C HIS A 72 -9.48 -0.42 10.10
N GLU A 73 -10.70 -0.81 10.51
CA GLU A 73 -11.85 -1.00 9.61
C GLU A 73 -12.13 0.24 8.73
N ASN A 74 -11.86 1.43 9.26
CA ASN A 74 -12.02 2.70 8.55
C ASN A 74 -10.85 3.06 7.61
N GLY A 75 -9.89 2.16 7.42
CA GLY A 75 -8.70 2.37 6.58
C GLY A 75 -7.61 3.22 7.20
N VAL A 76 -7.78 3.71 8.44
CA VAL A 76 -6.76 4.49 9.13
C VAL A 76 -5.61 3.55 9.56
N PRO A 77 -4.33 3.92 9.32
CA PRO A 77 -3.19 3.17 9.83
C PRO A 77 -3.09 3.23 11.35
N PHE A 78 -2.55 2.19 11.97
CA PHE A 78 -2.26 2.17 13.40
C PHE A 78 -1.23 3.23 13.81
N ASP A 79 -1.33 3.68 15.06
CA ASP A 79 -0.31 4.47 15.75
C ASP A 79 0.05 3.83 17.10
N PRO A 80 1.20 3.14 17.21
CA PRO A 80 2.28 3.04 16.21
C PRO A 80 1.91 2.17 15.00
N PRO A 81 2.63 2.26 13.86
CA PRO A 81 2.29 1.46 12.68
C PRO A 81 2.53 -0.04 12.91
N ALA A 82 1.68 -0.88 12.31
CA ALA A 82 1.90 -2.32 12.26
C ALA A 82 3.18 -2.65 11.47
N GLU A 83 3.94 -3.63 11.93
CA GLU A 83 5.19 -4.06 11.29
C GLU A 83 5.01 -5.38 10.55
N THR A 84 5.80 -5.58 9.49
CA THR A 84 5.82 -6.84 8.72
C THR A 84 7.25 -7.33 8.53
N THR A 85 7.43 -8.67 8.55
CA THR A 85 8.70 -9.29 8.15
C THR A 85 8.86 -9.37 6.63
N GLY A 86 7.83 -9.01 5.86
CA GLY A 86 7.72 -9.40 4.46
C GLY A 86 7.55 -10.91 4.28
N LEU A 87 7.66 -11.37 3.03
CA LEU A 87 7.63 -12.80 2.68
C LEU A 87 8.97 -13.47 2.97
N LEU A 88 8.91 -14.59 3.69
CA LEU A 88 10.04 -15.47 3.95
C LEU A 88 10.25 -16.47 2.80
N ILE A 89 11.40 -17.15 2.77
CA ILE A 89 11.71 -18.19 1.79
C ILE A 89 10.65 -19.31 1.79
N SER A 90 10.09 -19.61 2.96
CA SER A 90 9.02 -20.62 3.12
C SER A 90 7.66 -20.19 2.53
N GLY A 91 7.53 -18.96 2.01
CA GLY A 91 6.24 -18.40 1.60
C GLY A 91 5.37 -17.91 2.75
N CYS A 92 5.90 -17.93 3.98
CA CYS A 92 5.21 -17.40 5.14
C CYS A 92 5.47 -15.91 5.30
N TYR A 93 4.49 -15.17 5.81
CA TYR A 93 4.66 -13.81 6.31
C TYR A 93 4.36 -13.75 7.82
N VAL A 94 4.86 -12.72 8.48
CA VAL A 94 4.48 -12.36 9.87
C VAL A 94 4.20 -10.87 9.95
N LEU A 95 3.10 -10.53 10.61
CA LEU A 95 2.65 -9.19 10.97
C LEU A 95 2.64 -9.04 12.48
N TYR A 96 3.12 -7.89 12.95
CA TYR A 96 3.06 -7.47 14.35
C TYR A 96 2.08 -6.31 14.44
N ILE A 97 0.89 -6.60 14.96
CA ILE A 97 -0.18 -5.61 15.11
C ILE A 97 -0.11 -5.07 16.53
N PRO A 98 0.08 -3.75 16.72
CA PRO A 98 0.08 -3.16 18.05
C PRO A 98 -1.30 -3.32 18.69
N LEU A 99 -1.33 -3.75 19.94
CA LEU A 99 -2.54 -3.81 20.74
C LEU A 99 -2.74 -2.50 21.50
N TYR A 100 -4.00 -2.09 21.63
CA TYR A 100 -4.39 -0.87 22.31
C TYR A 100 -3.89 -0.87 23.76
N ASP A 101 -3.15 0.18 24.11
CA ASP A 101 -2.81 0.50 25.48
C ASP A 101 -2.81 2.03 25.65
N ALA A 102 -3.61 2.52 26.58
CA ALA A 102 -3.85 3.96 26.73
C ALA A 102 -2.57 4.76 27.03
N ALA A 103 -1.56 4.15 27.63
CA ALA A 103 -0.32 4.82 28.04
C ALA A 103 0.76 4.79 26.95
N SER A 104 0.88 3.68 26.22
CA SER A 104 2.01 3.44 25.31
C SER A 104 1.61 3.30 23.83
N GLN A 105 0.39 2.84 23.53
CA GLN A 105 -0.08 2.57 22.16
C GLN A 105 -1.58 2.88 22.02
N PRO A 106 -2.01 4.14 22.20
CA PRO A 106 -3.42 4.50 22.22
C PRO A 106 -4.11 4.34 20.85
N GLY A 107 -3.34 4.20 19.76
CA GLY A 107 -3.83 3.91 18.41
C GLY A 107 -3.66 2.45 18.00
N GLY A 108 -3.47 1.52 18.94
CA GLY A 108 -3.42 0.07 18.68
C GLY A 108 -4.80 -0.57 18.49
N ALA A 109 -4.81 -1.83 18.03
CA ALA A 109 -6.01 -2.63 17.85
C ALA A 109 -6.63 -3.06 19.18
N LYS A 110 -7.96 -3.04 19.26
CA LYS A 110 -8.71 -3.55 20.41
C LYS A 110 -9.01 -5.05 20.22
N PRO A 111 -9.17 -5.81 21.31
CA PRO A 111 -9.73 -7.16 21.22
C PRO A 111 -11.08 -7.14 20.49
N ASP A 112 -11.32 -8.17 19.68
CA ASP A 112 -12.52 -8.36 18.85
C ASP A 112 -12.75 -7.28 17.77
N GLU A 113 -11.79 -6.38 17.55
CA GLU A 113 -11.85 -5.41 16.46
C GLU A 113 -11.68 -6.11 15.10
N ILE A 114 -12.47 -5.65 14.11
CA ILE A 114 -12.34 -6.04 12.72
C ILE A 114 -11.31 -5.13 12.05
N LEU A 115 -10.30 -5.74 11.44
CA LEU A 115 -9.21 -5.06 10.74
C LEU A 115 -9.29 -5.32 9.25
N GLY A 116 -8.78 -4.37 8.46
CA GLY A 116 -8.64 -4.51 7.02
C GLY A 116 -7.23 -4.95 6.62
N ILE A 117 -7.12 -5.95 5.75
CA ILE A 117 -5.86 -6.38 5.13
C ILE A 117 -5.72 -5.73 3.76
N GLU A 118 -4.60 -5.04 3.55
CA GLU A 118 -4.21 -4.46 2.26
C GLU A 118 -2.97 -5.20 1.72
N ILE A 119 -3.05 -5.75 0.51
CA ILE A 119 -1.90 -6.34 -0.20
C ILE A 119 -1.57 -5.53 -1.43
N ARG A 120 -0.28 -5.18 -1.59
CA ARG A 120 0.25 -4.63 -2.82
C ARG A 120 1.35 -5.50 -3.42
N GLU A 121 1.36 -5.64 -4.73
CA GLU A 121 2.47 -6.22 -5.51
C GLU A 121 2.98 -5.15 -6.48
N ALA A 122 4.25 -4.76 -6.37
CA ALA A 122 4.85 -3.70 -7.20
C ALA A 122 4.02 -2.41 -7.26
N ASN A 123 3.50 -1.97 -6.10
CA ASN A 123 2.59 -0.83 -5.88
C ASN A 123 1.15 -1.00 -6.37
N THR A 124 0.81 -2.11 -7.04
CA THR A 124 -0.56 -2.42 -7.45
C THR A 124 -1.33 -3.00 -6.28
N LEU A 125 -2.46 -2.38 -5.92
CA LEU A 125 -3.37 -2.92 -4.91
C LEU A 125 -4.06 -4.18 -5.46
N LEU A 126 -4.04 -5.26 -4.68
CA LEU A 126 -4.68 -6.53 -5.02
C LEU A 126 -6.03 -6.68 -4.30
N LEU A 127 -6.96 -7.39 -4.92
CA LEU A 127 -8.24 -7.73 -4.28
C LEU A 127 -8.03 -8.92 -3.35
N VAL A 128 -8.16 -8.72 -2.04
CA VAL A 128 -8.12 -9.83 -1.08
C VAL A 128 -9.45 -10.59 -1.13
N THR A 129 -9.39 -11.88 -1.48
CA THR A 129 -10.56 -12.77 -1.55
C THR A 129 -10.69 -13.66 -0.32
N GLU A 130 -9.58 -14.01 0.33
CA GLU A 130 -9.58 -14.73 1.60
C GLU A 130 -8.57 -14.10 2.56
N PRO A 131 -8.91 -13.85 3.84
CA PRO A 131 -10.27 -13.94 4.40
C PRO A 131 -11.25 -13.02 3.65
N ALA A 132 -12.54 -13.38 3.66
CA ALA A 132 -13.57 -12.66 2.89
C ALA A 132 -13.52 -11.14 3.17
N GLY A 133 -13.39 -10.35 2.10
CA GLY A 133 -13.31 -8.88 2.18
C GLY A 133 -12.01 -8.35 2.80
N GLY A 134 -10.99 -9.19 2.99
CA GLY A 134 -9.77 -8.82 3.72
C GLY A 134 -10.01 -8.55 5.21
N ALA A 135 -11.15 -8.98 5.76
CA ALA A 135 -11.52 -8.75 7.15
C ALA A 135 -10.81 -9.74 8.08
N LEU A 136 -10.27 -9.22 9.17
CA LEU A 136 -9.52 -9.98 10.16
C LEU A 136 -9.98 -9.62 11.56
N VAL A 137 -10.37 -10.60 12.36
CA VAL A 137 -10.71 -10.39 13.78
C VAL A 137 -9.49 -10.65 14.66
N ILE A 138 -9.17 -9.70 15.54
CA ILE A 138 -8.11 -9.86 16.54
C ILE A 138 -8.58 -10.78 17.67
N ASN A 139 -7.92 -11.92 17.80
CA ASN A 139 -8.13 -12.85 18.90
C ASN A 139 -6.99 -12.71 19.94
N GLN A 140 -7.24 -11.96 21.01
CA GLN A 140 -6.26 -11.68 22.06
C GLN A 140 -6.07 -12.85 23.05
N ASP A 141 -6.93 -13.87 23.01
CA ASP A 141 -6.90 -14.96 23.99
C ASP A 141 -5.77 -15.97 23.74
N SER A 142 -5.09 -15.89 22.60
CA SER A 142 -4.00 -16.79 22.23
C SER A 142 -2.65 -16.07 22.22
N PRO A 143 -1.69 -16.45 23.07
CA PRO A 143 -0.32 -15.93 22.99
C PRO A 143 0.44 -16.46 21.75
N ALA A 144 -0.12 -17.42 21.02
CA ALA A 144 0.45 -17.98 19.81
C ALA A 144 0.09 -17.11 18.58
N THR A 145 0.96 -17.16 17.56
CA THR A 145 0.70 -16.54 16.26
C THR A 145 -0.62 -17.05 15.67
N GLN A 146 -1.54 -16.13 15.39
CA GLN A 146 -2.77 -16.44 14.67
C GLN A 146 -2.43 -16.77 13.21
N ILE A 147 -2.86 -17.94 12.74
CA ILE A 147 -2.59 -18.37 11.36
C ILE A 147 -3.71 -17.87 10.45
N VAL A 148 -3.36 -17.03 9.47
CA VAL A 148 -4.25 -16.44 8.48
C VAL A 148 -3.61 -16.63 7.12
N ASN A 149 -4.24 -17.44 6.26
CA ASN A 149 -3.79 -17.59 4.89
C ASN A 149 -4.53 -16.57 4.02
N ILE A 150 -3.79 -15.79 3.25
CA ILE A 150 -4.36 -14.76 2.41
C ILE A 150 -4.42 -15.25 0.96
N SER A 151 -5.59 -15.14 0.34
CA SER A 151 -5.72 -15.27 -1.11
C SER A 151 -6.11 -13.93 -1.70
N ALA A 152 -5.48 -13.57 -2.82
CA ALA A 152 -5.77 -12.34 -3.53
C ALA A 152 -5.83 -12.57 -5.04
N LEU A 153 -6.53 -11.67 -5.73
CA LEU A 153 -6.60 -11.61 -7.18
C LEU A 153 -5.94 -10.33 -7.68
N GLN A 154 -5.16 -10.47 -8.73
CA GLN A 154 -4.65 -9.34 -9.49
C GLN A 154 -5.74 -8.92 -10.47
N GLY A 155 -6.25 -7.70 -10.32
CA GLY A 155 -7.29 -7.18 -11.22
C GLY A 155 -6.83 -7.22 -12.68
N PRO A 156 -7.75 -7.47 -13.64
CA PRO A 156 -7.42 -7.46 -15.06
C PRO A 156 -6.95 -6.06 -15.46
N GLY A 157 -5.63 -5.88 -15.57
CA GLY A 157 -5.01 -4.64 -16.06
C GLY A 157 -4.17 -3.85 -15.05
N GLY A 158 -3.96 -4.33 -13.82
CA GLY A 158 -3.10 -3.63 -12.83
C GLY A 158 -3.56 -2.20 -12.49
N THR A 159 -4.76 -1.83 -12.92
CA THR A 159 -5.37 -0.54 -12.65
C THR A 159 -5.90 -0.62 -11.22
N ALA A 160 -5.42 0.27 -10.36
CA ALA A 160 -5.78 0.31 -8.96
C ALA A 160 -7.32 0.21 -8.82
N LEU A 161 -7.78 -0.76 -8.03
CA LEU A 161 -9.15 -0.74 -7.53
C LEU A 161 -9.30 0.57 -6.78
N TYR A 162 -10.10 1.48 -7.33
CA TYR A 162 -10.38 2.78 -6.73
C TYR A 162 -10.76 2.56 -5.26
N THR A 163 -10.13 3.31 -4.37
CA THR A 163 -10.56 3.31 -2.96
C THR A 163 -12.03 3.75 -2.90
N GLY A 164 -12.76 3.38 -1.84
CA GLY A 164 -14.16 3.82 -1.69
C GLY A 164 -14.31 5.35 -1.79
N GLU A 165 -13.27 6.10 -1.42
CA GLU A 165 -13.20 7.56 -1.55
C GLU A 165 -13.00 8.01 -3.00
N GLU A 166 -12.10 7.38 -3.77
CA GLU A 166 -11.94 7.67 -5.20
C GLU A 166 -13.16 7.23 -6.03
N LEU A 167 -13.85 6.16 -5.60
CA LEU A 167 -15.09 5.73 -6.20
C LEU A 167 -16.20 6.75 -5.89
N ASN A 168 -16.24 7.30 -4.68
CA ASN A 168 -17.19 8.33 -4.29
C ASN A 168 -16.90 9.68 -5.00
N GLU A 169 -15.65 10.06 -5.21
CA GLU A 169 -15.28 11.23 -6.02
C GLU A 169 -15.60 11.05 -7.52
N ASN A 170 -15.38 9.85 -8.06
CA ASN A 170 -15.75 9.55 -9.45
C ASN A 170 -17.26 9.42 -9.63
N VAL A 171 -17.99 8.87 -8.66
CA VAL A 171 -19.46 8.84 -8.62
C VAL A 171 -20.02 10.27 -8.46
N ALA A 172 -19.39 11.13 -7.65
CA ALA A 172 -19.76 12.55 -7.57
C ALA A 172 -19.49 13.31 -8.87
N ARG A 173 -18.60 12.80 -9.74
CA ARG A 173 -18.41 13.28 -11.11
C ARG A 173 -19.46 12.76 -12.09
N TRP A 174 -20.09 11.64 -11.77
CA TRP A 174 -21.16 11.02 -12.56
C TRP A 174 -22.56 11.51 -12.17
N ASP A 175 -22.69 12.15 -11.01
CA ASP A 175 -23.89 12.87 -10.62
C ASP A 175 -23.85 14.32 -11.13
N ALA A 176 -24.28 14.51 -12.39
CA ALA A 176 -25.20 15.57 -12.79
C ALA A 176 -25.24 15.73 -14.33
N ASP A 177 -25.96 14.84 -15.01
CA ASP A 177 -27.01 15.41 -15.86
C ASP A 177 -28.09 15.99 -14.92
N LYS A 178 -28.70 17.11 -15.33
CA LYS A 178 -29.50 17.95 -14.41
C LYS A 178 -30.79 17.28 -13.91
N ASP A 179 -31.05 16.04 -14.28
CA ASP A 179 -32.22 15.25 -13.95
C ASP A 179 -31.94 14.11 -12.96
N GLY A 180 -30.69 13.94 -12.50
CA GLY A 180 -30.34 13.03 -11.41
C GLY A 180 -30.52 11.56 -11.79
N LYS A 181 -30.25 11.21 -13.06
CA LYS A 181 -30.40 9.85 -13.57
C LYS A 181 -29.13 9.42 -14.29
N VAL A 182 -28.47 8.41 -13.73
CA VAL A 182 -27.41 7.71 -14.45
C VAL A 182 -28.04 6.97 -15.64
N SER A 183 -27.53 7.22 -16.84
CA SER A 183 -28.00 6.51 -18.02
C SER A 183 -27.71 5.00 -17.88
N LEU A 184 -28.63 4.14 -18.35
CA LEU A 184 -28.44 2.68 -18.24
C LEU A 184 -27.11 2.20 -18.86
N PRO A 185 -26.65 2.73 -20.01
CA PRO A 185 -25.32 2.42 -20.54
C PRO A 185 -24.19 2.82 -19.60
N ASP A 186 -24.26 3.98 -18.96
CA ASP A 186 -23.23 4.45 -18.03
C ASP A 186 -23.24 3.65 -16.73
N ALA A 187 -24.43 3.27 -16.23
CA ALA A 187 -24.57 2.37 -15.09
C ALA A 187 -24.02 0.96 -15.39
N ILE A 188 -24.25 0.45 -16.61
CA ILE A 188 -23.70 -0.84 -17.06
C ILE A 188 -22.18 -0.74 -17.19
N HIS A 189 -21.66 0.35 -17.77
CA HIS A 189 -20.22 0.56 -17.89
C HIS A 189 -19.55 0.70 -16.52
N ALA A 190 -20.18 1.42 -15.59
CA ALA A 190 -19.76 1.51 -14.20
C ALA A 190 -19.70 0.14 -13.52
N LEU A 191 -20.76 -0.67 -13.67
CA LEU A 191 -20.82 -2.03 -13.14
C LEU A 191 -19.76 -2.94 -13.78
N GLN A 192 -19.48 -2.80 -15.08
CA GLN A 192 -18.44 -3.57 -15.76
C GLN A 192 -17.04 -3.20 -15.28
N VAL A 193 -16.77 -1.90 -15.10
CA VAL A 193 -15.50 -1.38 -14.57
C VAL A 193 -15.30 -1.84 -13.12
N VAL A 194 -16.34 -1.77 -12.28
CA VAL A 194 -16.28 -2.21 -10.88
C VAL A 194 -16.17 -3.73 -10.77
N ALA A 195 -16.83 -4.50 -11.64
CA ALA A 195 -16.80 -5.96 -11.63
C ALA A 195 -15.58 -6.55 -12.35
N GLY A 196 -14.75 -5.73 -13.01
CA GLY A 196 -13.63 -6.20 -13.83
C GLY A 196 -14.05 -7.09 -15.00
N ILE A 197 -15.26 -6.91 -15.52
CA ILE A 197 -15.78 -7.66 -16.68
C ILE A 197 -15.46 -6.84 -17.95
N PRO A 198 -14.70 -7.38 -18.91
CA PRO A 198 -14.37 -6.69 -20.15
C PRO A 198 -15.60 -6.43 -21.05
#